data_AF-A0A1H2DNS5-F1
#
_entry.id   AF-A0A1H2DNS5-F1
#
_cell.length_a   1.000
_cell.length_b   1.000
_cell.length_c   1.000
_cell.angle_alpha   90.00
_cell.angle_beta   90.00
_cell.angle_gamma   90.00
#
_symmetry.space_group_name_H-M   'P 1'
#
loop_
_entity.id
_entity.type
_entity.pdbx_description
1 polymer ?
#
loop_
_entity_poly.entity_id
_entity_poly.type
_entity_poly.pdbx_seq_one_letter_code
_entity_poly.pdbx_strand_id
1 'polypeptide(L)'
;MIVYENIPEKVSEYRGTIEVYEDEILQVDLDAKSVVARHPEWRWRCKSRNGQILAQGEGYRRRSGALNAIDTQYAARLKVGGINYDVVPRGQERQMLVCPWRVVILDRHGDIDKIGALY
;
A
#
# COMPACT_ATOMS: atom_id res chain seq x y z
N MET A 1 10.05 -0.26 -3.71
CA MET A 1 9.67 1.09 -4.19
C MET A 1 8.33 1.01 -4.90
N ILE A 2 7.39 1.92 -4.56
CA ILE A 2 6.12 2.05 -5.28
C ILE A 2 6.35 2.80 -6.60
N VAL A 3 5.86 2.22 -7.70
CA VAL A 3 5.93 2.75 -9.05
C VAL A 3 4.51 2.90 -9.60
N TYR A 4 4.24 3.97 -10.34
CA TYR A 4 2.90 4.25 -10.89
C TYR A 4 2.84 4.15 -12.42
N GLU A 5 3.99 4.06 -13.07
CA GLU A 5 4.12 4.07 -14.52
C GLU A 5 4.68 2.74 -15.03
N ASN A 6 4.19 2.32 -16.20
CA ASN A 6 4.57 1.07 -16.85
C ASN A 6 4.37 -0.14 -15.92
N ILE A 7 3.30 -0.13 -15.11
CA ILE A 7 2.97 -1.19 -14.17
C ILE A 7 2.32 -2.38 -14.90
N PRO A 8 2.34 -3.61 -14.34
CA PRO A 8 1.67 -4.75 -14.95
C PRO A 8 0.18 -4.49 -15.20
N GLU A 9 -0.32 -4.85 -16.38
CA GLU A 9 -1.70 -4.57 -16.78
C GLU A 9 -2.69 -5.56 -16.15
N LYS A 10 -2.29 -6.83 -16.03
CA LYS A 10 -3.18 -7.88 -15.55
C LYS A 10 -3.01 -8.05 -14.05
N VAL A 11 -4.14 -8.14 -13.34
CA VAL A 11 -4.15 -8.45 -11.89
C VAL A 11 -3.40 -9.76 -11.59
N SER A 12 -3.31 -10.66 -12.58
CA SER A 12 -2.61 -11.93 -12.42
C SER A 12 -1.08 -11.83 -12.32
N GLU A 13 -0.51 -10.69 -12.68
CA GLU A 13 0.93 -10.44 -12.66
C GLU A 13 1.41 -9.95 -11.28
N TYR A 14 0.48 -9.79 -10.34
CA TYR A 14 0.76 -9.35 -8.98
C TYR A 14 0.65 -10.50 -7.97
N ARG A 15 1.49 -10.44 -6.93
CA ARG A 15 1.49 -11.38 -5.79
C ARG A 15 0.21 -11.30 -4.95
N GLY A 16 -0.42 -10.14 -4.96
CA GLY A 16 -1.60 -9.79 -4.17
C GLY A 16 -1.88 -8.31 -4.27
N THR A 17 -2.80 -7.80 -3.46
CA THR A 17 -3.19 -6.39 -3.45
C THR A 17 -2.98 -5.77 -2.07
N ILE A 18 -2.26 -4.66 -2.02
CA ILE A 18 -2.19 -3.78 -0.86
C ILE A 18 -3.14 -2.62 -1.12
N GLU A 19 -4.15 -2.48 -0.28
CA GLU A 19 -5.11 -1.38 -0.35
C GLU A 19 -4.74 -0.35 0.71
N VAL A 20 -4.60 0.91 0.30
CA VAL A 20 -4.37 2.05 1.16
C VAL A 20 -5.61 2.94 1.10
N TYR A 21 -6.22 3.21 2.23
CA TYR A 21 -7.52 3.85 2.29
C TYR A 21 -7.65 4.73 3.53
N GLU A 22 -8.55 5.69 3.47
CA GLU A 22 -8.96 6.45 4.65
C GLU A 22 -10.07 5.69 5.39
N ASP A 23 -9.96 5.67 6.71
CA ASP A 23 -10.93 5.12 7.63
C ASP A 23 -11.21 6.16 8.72
N GLU A 24 -12.37 6.10 9.35
CA GLU A 24 -12.80 7.11 10.32
C GLU A 24 -13.02 6.45 11.67
N ILE A 25 -12.14 6.75 12.64
CA ILE A 25 -12.37 6.31 14.02
C ILE A 25 -13.40 7.24 14.66
N LEU A 26 -14.52 6.65 15.06
CA LEU A 26 -15.56 7.32 15.83
C LEU A 26 -15.20 7.27 17.32
N GLN A 27 -15.02 8.44 17.91
CA GLN A 27 -15.01 8.56 19.37
C GLN A 27 -16.45 8.68 19.83
N VAL A 28 -16.91 7.68 20.58
CA VAL A 28 -18.27 7.59 21.07
C VAL A 28 -18.27 7.87 22.57
N ASP A 29 -19.18 8.73 23.01
CA ASP A 29 -19.50 8.86 24.42
C ASP A 29 -20.39 7.67 24.82
N LEU A 30 -19.84 6.82 25.70
CA LEU A 30 -20.50 5.61 26.20
C LEU A 30 -21.79 5.91 26.97
N ASP A 31 -21.88 7.10 27.59
CA ASP A 31 -23.02 7.52 28.39
C ASP A 31 -24.08 8.23 27.54
N ALA A 32 -23.67 9.00 26.52
CA ALA A 32 -24.57 9.77 25.68
C ALA A 32 -25.03 9.04 24.39
N LYS A 33 -24.50 7.85 24.09
CA LYS A 33 -24.73 7.10 22.83
C LYS A 33 -24.57 7.98 21.58
N SER A 34 -23.67 8.96 21.63
CA SER A 34 -23.45 9.92 20.55
C SER A 34 -21.98 9.97 20.14
N VAL A 35 -21.73 10.25 18.87
CA VAL A 35 -20.38 10.46 18.34
C VAL A 35 -19.92 11.84 18.78
N VAL A 36 -18.86 11.89 19.58
CA VAL A 36 -18.29 13.14 20.11
C VAL A 36 -17.12 13.66 19.29
N ALA A 37 -16.42 12.79 18.58
CA ALA A 37 -15.39 13.19 17.63
C ALA A 37 -15.21 12.14 16.52
N ARG A 38 -14.68 12.60 15.40
CA ARG A 38 -14.32 11.75 14.26
C ARG A 38 -12.86 12.01 13.92
N HIS A 39 -12.08 10.94 13.85
CA HIS A 39 -10.64 11.00 13.63
C HIS A 39 -10.31 10.26 12.33
N PRO A 40 -10.11 10.97 11.21
CA PRO A 40 -9.71 10.34 9.97
C PRO A 40 -8.29 9.79 10.07
N GLU A 41 -8.14 8.53 9.72
CA GLU A 41 -6.87 7.81 9.71
C GLU A 41 -6.67 7.09 8.38
N TRP A 42 -5.45 7.15 7.88
CA TRP A 42 -5.04 6.35 6.74
C TRP A 42 -4.63 4.97 7.23
N ARG A 43 -5.25 3.92 6.69
CA ARG A 43 -4.91 2.53 6.97
C ARG A 43 -4.44 1.84 5.70
N TRP A 44 -3.86 0.67 5.88
CA TRP A 44 -3.59 -0.22 4.76
C TRP A 44 -3.88 -1.67 5.14
N ARG A 45 -4.23 -2.48 4.14
CA ARG A 45 -4.36 -3.93 4.30
C ARG A 45 -3.75 -4.65 3.12
N CYS A 46 -3.04 -5.73 3.42
CA CYS A 46 -2.41 -6.59 2.45
C CYS A 46 -3.30 -7.83 2.25
N LYS A 47 -3.69 -8.09 1.01
CA LYS A 47 -4.53 -9.22 0.62
C LYS A 47 -3.79 -10.14 -0.34
N SER A 48 -3.92 -11.43 -0.09
CA SER A 48 -3.53 -12.48 -1.04
C SER A 48 -4.43 -12.42 -2.29
N ARG A 49 -4.02 -13.08 -3.37
CA ARG A 49 -4.83 -13.21 -4.61
C ARG A 49 -6.18 -13.88 -4.38
N ASN A 50 -6.29 -14.74 -3.35
CA ASN A 50 -7.56 -15.36 -2.97
C ASN A 50 -8.46 -14.46 -2.10
N GLY A 51 -8.06 -13.20 -1.84
CA GLY A 51 -8.81 -12.25 -1.03
C GLY A 51 -8.56 -12.31 0.48
N GLN A 52 -7.85 -13.33 0.98
CA GLN A 52 -7.49 -13.41 2.40
C GLN A 52 -6.60 -12.25 2.82
N ILE A 53 -6.93 -11.63 3.95
CA ILE A 53 -6.12 -10.58 4.56
C ILE A 53 -4.90 -11.24 5.20
N LEU A 54 -3.71 -10.87 4.72
CA LEU A 54 -2.42 -11.37 5.19
C LEU A 54 -1.83 -10.50 6.30
N ALA A 55 -2.10 -9.21 6.25
CA ALA A 55 -1.67 -8.23 7.25
C ALA A 55 -2.51 -6.95 7.14
N GLN A 56 -2.53 -6.18 8.22
CA GLN A 56 -3.11 -4.84 8.25
C GLN A 56 -2.15 -3.89 8.96
N GLY A 57 -2.19 -2.62 8.54
CA GLY A 57 -1.49 -1.53 9.18
C GLY A 57 -2.32 -0.87 10.27
N GLU A 58 -1.61 -0.18 11.15
CA GLU A 58 -2.19 0.76 12.11
C GLU A 58 -2.80 1.99 11.40
N GLY A 59 -3.41 2.85 12.20
CA GLY A 59 -3.87 4.17 11.77
C GLY A 59 -2.72 5.17 11.62
N TYR A 60 -2.67 5.85 10.48
CA TYR A 60 -1.71 6.92 10.20
C TYR A 60 -2.42 8.25 10.00
N ARG A 61 -1.91 9.33 10.59
CA ARG A 61 -2.49 10.68 10.41
C ARG A 61 -2.46 11.20 8.97
N ARG A 62 -1.63 10.61 8.10
CA ARG A 62 -1.44 11.07 6.71
C ARG A 62 -1.26 9.87 5.79
N ARG A 63 -1.79 10.00 4.56
CA ARG A 63 -1.62 9.04 3.47
C ARG A 63 -0.17 8.63 3.24
N SER A 64 0.74 9.61 3.24
CA SER A 64 2.17 9.37 3.06
C SER A 64 2.79 8.49 4.15
N GLY A 65 2.26 8.50 5.37
CA GLY A 65 2.69 7.61 6.45
C GLY A 65 2.37 6.15 6.16
N ALA A 66 1.14 5.88 5.72
CA ALA A 66 0.71 4.54 5.31
C ALA A 66 1.50 4.05 4.08
N LEU A 67 1.72 4.92 3.08
CA LEU A 67 2.51 4.58 1.89
C LEU A 67 3.98 4.27 2.23
N ASN A 68 4.59 5.05 3.12
CA ASN A 68 5.96 4.81 3.57
C ASN A 68 6.07 3.50 4.37
N ALA A 69 5.07 3.17 5.17
CA ALA A 69 5.04 1.91 5.91
C ALA A 69 5.02 0.70 4.98
N ILE A 70 4.15 0.69 3.97
CA ILE A 70 4.09 -0.43 3.02
C ILE A 70 5.35 -0.50 2.15
N ASP A 71 5.92 0.63 1.75
CA ASP A 71 7.17 0.64 0.97
C ASP A 71 8.32 0.07 1.81
N THR A 72 8.39 0.40 3.10
CA THR A 72 9.40 -0.15 4.01
C THR A 72 9.21 -1.65 4.24
N GLN A 73 7.97 -2.13 4.38
CA GLN A 73 7.69 -3.53 4.74
C GLN A 73 7.69 -4.49 3.55
N TYR A 74 7.22 -4.04 2.39
CA TYR A 74 6.93 -4.93 1.26
C TYR A 74 7.76 -4.65 0.01
N ALA A 75 8.58 -3.59 -0.02
CA ALA A 75 9.53 -3.41 -1.10
C ALA A 75 10.58 -4.52 -1.09
N ALA A 76 10.86 -5.11 -2.23
CA ALA A 76 12.03 -5.94 -2.42
C ALA A 76 13.27 -5.06 -2.25
N ARG A 77 14.19 -5.55 -1.42
CA ARG A 77 15.53 -4.98 -1.26
C ARG A 77 16.51 -5.93 -1.92
N LEU A 78 17.08 -5.49 -3.04
CA LEU A 78 18.06 -6.28 -3.78
C LEU A 78 19.46 -5.84 -3.34
N LYS A 79 20.27 -6.81 -2.91
CA LYS A 79 21.69 -6.61 -2.61
C LYS A 79 22.51 -7.29 -3.70
N VAL A 80 23.34 -6.54 -4.41
CA VAL A 80 24.31 -7.11 -5.37
C VAL A 80 25.70 -6.68 -4.90
N GLY A 81 26.57 -7.66 -4.63
CA GLY A 81 27.94 -7.40 -4.16
C GLY A 81 28.03 -6.64 -2.82
N GLY A 82 27.02 -6.76 -1.95
CA GLY A 82 26.98 -6.03 -0.66
C GLY A 82 26.46 -4.59 -0.74
N ILE A 83 26.13 -4.11 -1.94
CA ILE A 83 25.56 -2.78 -2.17
C ILE A 83 24.03 -2.92 -2.27
N ASN A 84 23.29 -2.10 -1.51
CA ASN A 84 21.84 -1.99 -1.68
C ASN A 84 21.55 -1.28 -2.99
N TYR A 85 20.93 -1.97 -3.94
CA TYR A 85 20.38 -1.33 -5.13
C TYR A 85 18.92 -1.02 -4.84
N ASP A 86 18.63 0.25 -4.56
CA ASP A 86 17.24 0.72 -4.43
C ASP A 86 16.51 0.71 -5.78
N VAL A 87 17.26 0.71 -6.89
CA VAL A 87 16.76 0.70 -8.27
C VAL A 87 17.80 0.08 -9.19
N VAL A 88 17.37 -0.73 -10.16
CA VAL A 88 18.19 -1.09 -11.34
C VAL A 88 18.53 0.21 -12.10
N PRO A 89 19.79 0.45 -12.53
CA PRO A 89 20.17 1.68 -13.22
C PRO A 89 19.25 2.03 -14.40
N ARG A 90 18.92 3.31 -14.53
CA ARG A 90 18.04 3.86 -15.58
C ARG A 90 18.61 3.50 -16.96
N GLY A 91 17.88 2.70 -17.75
CA GLY A 91 18.20 2.39 -19.15
C GLY A 91 18.25 0.90 -19.53
N GLN A 92 18.17 -0.03 -18.58
CA GLN A 92 17.98 -1.45 -18.88
C GLN A 92 16.52 -1.86 -18.68
N GLU A 93 15.95 -2.52 -19.69
CA GLU A 93 14.57 -2.98 -19.69
C GLU A 93 14.24 -3.82 -18.45
N ARG A 94 13.08 -3.51 -17.90
CA ARG A 94 12.53 -4.01 -16.65
C ARG A 94 12.29 -5.51 -16.71
N GLN A 95 13.25 -6.32 -16.27
CA GLN A 95 12.90 -7.53 -15.53
C GLN A 95 13.14 -7.25 -14.05
N MET A 96 12.15 -6.61 -13.43
CA MET A 96 12.06 -6.70 -11.97
C MET A 96 11.87 -8.18 -11.66
N LEU A 97 12.91 -8.80 -11.09
CA LEU A 97 13.02 -10.25 -10.81
C LEU A 97 11.97 -10.79 -9.82
N VAL A 98 11.05 -9.93 -9.38
CA VAL A 98 10.05 -10.21 -8.35
C VAL A 98 8.66 -9.90 -8.89
N CYS A 99 7.70 -10.73 -8.50
CA CYS A 99 6.28 -10.49 -8.75
C CYS A 99 5.81 -9.37 -7.78
N PRO A 100 5.42 -8.18 -8.28
CA PRO A 100 5.12 -7.03 -7.44
C PRO A 100 3.81 -7.18 -6.67
N TRP A 101 3.61 -6.32 -5.68
CA TRP A 101 2.31 -6.10 -5.08
C TRP A 101 1.52 -5.06 -5.86
N ARG A 102 0.23 -5.31 -6.09
CA ARG A 102 -0.68 -4.29 -6.63
C ARG A 102 -1.01 -3.33 -5.51
N VAL A 103 -0.63 -2.07 -5.64
CA VAL A 103 -1.00 -1.03 -4.68
C VAL A 103 -2.23 -0.31 -5.22
N VAL A 104 -3.34 -0.41 -4.51
CA VAL A 104 -4.56 0.36 -4.80
C VAL A 104 -4.68 1.42 -3.74
N ILE A 105 -4.74 2.67 -4.16
CA ILE A 105 -4.91 3.78 -3.25
C ILE A 105 -6.27 4.39 -3.47
N LEU A 106 -7.06 4.40 -2.40
CA LEU A 106 -8.38 5.00 -2.38
C LEU A 106 -8.29 6.44 -1.90
N ASP A 107 -9.21 7.27 -2.38
CA ASP A 107 -9.45 8.59 -1.81
C ASP A 107 -10.31 8.50 -0.52
N ARG A 108 -10.73 9.65 -0.01
CA ARG A 108 -11.56 9.77 1.19
C ARG A 108 -12.99 9.24 1.03
N HIS A 109 -13.44 9.04 -0.20
CA HIS A 109 -14.77 8.56 -0.54
C HIS A 109 -14.78 7.05 -0.82
N GLY A 110 -13.60 6.43 -0.88
CA GLY A 110 -13.42 5.00 -1.17
C GLY A 110 -13.26 4.72 -2.67
N ASP A 111 -13.20 5.76 -3.51
CA ASP A 111 -12.95 5.63 -4.93
C ASP A 111 -11.47 5.43 -5.22
N ILE A 112 -11.14 4.71 -6.30
CA ILE A 112 -9.75 4.47 -6.68
C ILE A 112 -9.14 5.76 -7.21
N ASP A 113 -8.26 6.37 -6.42
CA ASP A 113 -7.46 7.53 -6.83
C ASP A 113 -6.26 7.09 -7.69
N LYS A 114 -5.58 6.02 -7.28
CA LYS A 114 -4.36 5.58 -7.99
C LYS A 114 -4.09 4.10 -7.87
N ILE A 115 -3.52 3.53 -8.92
CA ILE A 115 -2.99 2.16 -8.92
C ILE A 115 -1.49 2.24 -9.16
N GLY A 116 -0.73 1.45 -8.41
CA GLY A 116 0.71 1.30 -8.58
C GLY A 116 1.16 -0.15 -8.39
N ALA A 117 2.45 -0.36 -8.58
CA ALA A 117 3.14 -1.61 -8.34
C ALA A 117 4.23 -1.35 -7.30
N LEU A 118 4.21 -2.10 -6.21
CA LEU A 118 5.29 -2.10 -5.21
C LEU A 118 6.20 -3.29 -5.50
N TYR A 119 7.42 -2.95 -5.93
CA TYR A 119 8.50 -3.90 -6.15
C TYR A 119 9.38 -3.99 -4.95
#